data_AF-A0A4Y9A7W2-F1
#
_entry.id   AF-A0A4Y9A7W2-F1
#
_cell.length_a   1.000
_cell.length_b   1.000
_cell.length_c   1.000
_cell.angle_alpha   90.00
_cell.angle_beta   90.00
_cell.angle_gamma   90.00
#
_symmetry.space_group_name_H-M   'P 1'
#
loop_
_entity.id
_entity.type
_entity.pdbx_description
1 polymer ?
#
loop_
_entity_poly.entity_id
_entity_poly.type
_entity_poly.pdbx_seq_one_letter_code
_entity_poly.pdbx_strand_id
1 'polypeptide(L)'
;MNVYYHSYLKSLKKNFMLVIMALVLLIPTFFIWAGVPFFIIGGAVENITTNPLLVYISISLSGGLLFSLYFVPINLKAAKNMANTLGYDLVKSLICIQTIFIIVCSVIFGIISNIIIRL
;
A
#
# COMPACT_ATOMS: atom_id res chain seq x y z
N MET A 1 10.82 18.67 1.53
CA MET A 1 11.03 17.21 1.31
C MET A 1 12.09 16.58 2.22
N ASN A 2 13.25 17.22 2.45
CA ASN A 2 14.33 16.61 3.25
C ASN A 2 13.91 16.22 4.69
N VAL A 3 13.18 17.09 5.40
CA VAL A 3 12.70 16.82 6.78
C VAL A 3 11.72 15.65 6.85
N TYR A 4 10.84 15.51 5.85
CA TYR A 4 9.89 14.39 5.74
C TYR A 4 10.62 13.07 5.52
N TYR A 5 11.54 13.04 4.56
CA TYR A 5 12.34 11.86 4.25
C TYR A 5 13.19 11.43 5.46
N HIS A 6 13.82 12.37 6.15
CA HIS A 6 14.66 12.07 7.30
C HIS A 6 13.85 11.58 8.51
N SER A 7 12.67 12.17 8.74
CA SER A 7 11.74 11.71 9.79
C SER A 7 11.19 10.32 9.50
N TYR A 8 10.90 10.02 8.24
CA TYR A 8 10.43 8.70 7.80
C TYR A 8 11.54 7.65 7.95
N LEU A 9 12.75 7.91 7.44
CA LEU A 9 13.91 7.01 7.58
C LEU A 9 14.26 6.73 9.05
N LYS A 10 14.21 7.75 9.90
CA LYS A 10 14.44 7.59 11.34
C LYS A 10 13.39 6.67 11.97
N SER A 11 12.12 6.82 11.58
CA SER A 11 11.04 5.95 12.05
C SER A 11 11.20 4.52 11.55
N LEU A 12 11.62 4.35 10.29
CA LEU A 12 11.81 3.05 9.65
C LEU A 12 13.01 2.29 10.25
N LYS A 13 14.14 2.96 10.49
CA LYS A 13 15.29 2.37 11.21
C LYS A 13 14.96 2.01 12.66
N LYS A 14 14.25 2.89 13.38
CA LYS A 14 13.88 2.65 14.78
C LYS A 14 12.87 1.52 14.93
N ASN A 15 12.03 1.29 13.93
CA ASN A 15 10.96 0.30 13.96
C ASN A 15 11.15 -0.79 12.90
N PHE A 16 12.39 -1.15 12.59
CA PHE A 16 12.71 -2.17 11.59
C PHE A 16 12.00 -3.51 11.84
N MET A 17 11.76 -3.84 13.11
CA MET A 17 10.96 -5.00 13.52
C MET A 17 9.55 -5.01 12.90
N LEU A 18 8.89 -3.86 12.76
CA LEU A 18 7.58 -3.79 12.10
C LEU A 18 7.66 -4.09 10.60
N VAL A 19 8.76 -3.72 9.94
CA VAL A 19 9.00 -4.03 8.53
C VAL A 19 9.14 -5.54 8.35
N ILE A 20 9.91 -6.18 9.24
CA ILE A 20 10.07 -7.64 9.24
C ILE A 20 8.72 -8.31 9.48
N MET A 21 7.95 -7.88 10.48
CA MET A 21 6.63 -8.46 10.76
C MET A 21 5.67 -8.31 9.57
N ALA A 22 5.65 -7.14 8.91
CA ALA A 22 4.85 -6.92 7.72
C ALA A 22 5.28 -7.84 6.56
N LEU A 23 6.58 -8.02 6.33
CA LEU A 23 7.12 -8.94 5.32
C LEU A 23 6.77 -10.40 5.61
N VAL A 24 6.88 -10.82 6.88
CA VAL A 24 6.52 -12.19 7.30
C VAL A 24 5.02 -12.42 7.13
N LEU A 25 4.16 -11.44 7.45
CA LEU A 25 2.71 -11.55 7.24
C LEU A 25 2.33 -11.60 5.76
N LEU A 26 3.16 -11.07 4.89
CA LEU A 26 2.88 -10.90 3.47
C LEU A 26 2.77 -12.25 2.72
N ILE A 27 3.55 -13.24 3.16
CA ILE A 27 3.58 -14.59 2.58
C ILE A 27 2.27 -15.35 2.88
N PRO A 28 1.85 -15.57 4.14
CA PRO A 28 0.63 -16.32 4.43
C PRO A 28 -0.63 -15.59 3.98
N THR A 29 -0.59 -14.27 3.85
CA THR A 29 -1.75 -13.47 3.43
C THR A 29 -1.82 -13.21 1.92
N PHE A 30 -0.97 -13.88 1.12
CA PHE A 30 -0.95 -13.75 -0.34
C PHE A 30 -2.34 -13.86 -0.98
N PHE A 31 -3.15 -14.83 -0.53
CA PHE A 31 -4.52 -14.99 -1.01
C PHE A 31 -5.42 -13.77 -0.76
N ILE A 32 -5.15 -13.01 0.31
CA ILE A 32 -5.92 -11.82 0.64
C ILE A 32 -5.51 -10.66 -0.26
N TRP A 33 -4.22 -10.34 -0.35
CA TRP A 33 -3.80 -9.12 -1.05
C TRP A 33 -3.60 -9.29 -2.56
N ALA A 34 -3.39 -10.52 -3.06
CA ALA A 34 -3.31 -10.80 -4.48
C ALA A 34 -4.56 -11.55 -5.01
N GLY A 35 -5.05 -12.53 -4.24
CA GLY A 35 -6.22 -13.32 -4.65
C GLY A 35 -7.52 -12.52 -4.69
N VAL A 36 -7.86 -11.76 -3.62
CA VAL A 36 -9.10 -10.97 -3.57
C VAL A 36 -9.20 -9.95 -4.72
N PRO A 37 -8.16 -9.14 -5.01
CA PRO A 37 -8.23 -8.21 -6.14
C PRO A 37 -8.48 -8.89 -7.47
N PHE A 38 -7.78 -9.99 -7.76
CA PHE A 38 -7.90 -10.67 -9.05
C PHE A 38 -9.24 -11.39 -9.21
N PHE A 39 -9.60 -12.24 -8.25
CA PHE A 39 -10.75 -13.14 -8.41
C PHE A 39 -12.08 -12.47 -8.05
N ILE A 40 -12.11 -11.70 -6.95
CA ILE A 40 -13.36 -11.10 -6.48
C ILE A 40 -13.60 -9.77 -7.19
N ILE A 41 -12.62 -8.87 -7.14
CA ILE A 41 -12.81 -7.52 -7.68
C ILE A 41 -12.68 -7.52 -9.19
N GLY A 42 -11.72 -8.25 -9.76
CA GLY A 42 -11.63 -8.44 -11.21
C GLY A 42 -12.92 -9.02 -11.78
N GLY A 43 -13.39 -10.15 -11.26
CA GLY A 43 -14.64 -10.77 -11.72
C GLY A 43 -15.88 -9.89 -11.51
N ALA A 44 -15.97 -9.16 -10.38
CA ALA A 44 -17.08 -8.23 -10.17
C ALA A 44 -17.07 -7.06 -11.17
N VAL A 45 -15.89 -6.49 -11.46
CA VAL A 45 -15.77 -5.35 -12.38
C VAL A 45 -15.95 -5.80 -13.83
N GLU A 46 -15.48 -6.99 -14.22
CA GLU A 46 -15.74 -7.56 -15.55
C GLU A 46 -17.23 -7.76 -15.84
N ASN A 47 -18.03 -8.05 -14.81
CA ASN A 47 -19.49 -8.14 -14.93
C ASN A 47 -20.18 -6.78 -15.09
N ILE A 48 -19.51 -5.68 -14.74
CA ILE A 48 -20.04 -4.32 -14.82
C ILE A 48 -19.54 -3.59 -16.08
N THR A 49 -18.29 -3.83 -16.48
CA THR A 49 -17.63 -3.16 -17.60
C THR A 49 -16.77 -4.14 -18.39
N THR A 50 -16.89 -4.09 -19.71
CA THR A 50 -16.05 -4.86 -20.64
C THR A 50 -14.74 -4.14 -20.98
N ASN A 51 -14.54 -2.90 -20.49
CA ASN A 51 -13.30 -2.17 -20.72
C ASN A 51 -12.14 -2.77 -19.90
N PRO A 52 -11.15 -3.39 -20.54
CA PRO A 52 -10.08 -4.11 -19.85
C PRO A 52 -9.16 -3.17 -19.07
N LEU A 53 -9.04 -1.89 -19.46
CA LEU A 53 -8.26 -0.90 -18.72
C LEU A 53 -8.90 -0.57 -17.37
N LEU A 54 -10.23 -0.44 -17.32
CA LEU A 54 -10.96 -0.16 -16.07
C LEU A 54 -10.88 -1.35 -15.11
N VAL A 55 -11.01 -2.58 -15.64
CA VAL A 55 -10.81 -3.81 -14.86
C VAL A 55 -9.40 -3.85 -14.27
N TYR A 56 -8.37 -3.64 -15.10
CA TYR A 56 -6.98 -3.65 -14.66
C TYR A 56 -6.68 -2.59 -13.60
N ILE A 57 -7.14 -1.34 -13.79
CA ILE A 57 -6.96 -0.27 -12.80
C ILE A 57 -7.64 -0.63 -11.49
N SER A 58 -8.83 -1.23 -11.53
CA SER A 58 -9.59 -1.62 -10.33
C SER A 58 -8.88 -2.72 -9.53
N ILE A 59 -8.40 -3.76 -10.22
CA ILE A 59 -7.61 -4.84 -9.62
C ILE A 59 -6.33 -4.26 -9.01
N SER A 60 -5.61 -3.42 -9.76
CA SER A 60 -4.36 -2.80 -9.33
C SER A 60 -4.53 -1.90 -8.10
N LEU A 61 -5.54 -1.03 -8.11
CA LEU A 61 -5.86 -0.14 -7.00
C LEU A 61 -6.27 -0.94 -5.76
N SER A 62 -7.07 -1.99 -5.92
CA SER A 62 -7.46 -2.82 -4.78
C SER A 62 -6.29 -3.61 -4.21
N GLY A 63 -5.42 -4.18 -5.05
CA GLY A 63 -4.23 -4.89 -4.59
C GLY A 63 -3.29 -3.95 -3.85
N GLY A 64 -3.06 -2.76 -4.40
CA GLY A 64 -2.29 -1.71 -3.74
C GLY A 64 -2.88 -1.26 -2.42
N LEU A 65 -4.21 -1.11 -2.32
CA LEU A 65 -4.90 -0.77 -1.08
C LEU A 65 -4.69 -1.84 -0.02
N LEU A 66 -5.03 -3.10 -0.31
CA LEU A 66 -4.89 -4.21 0.64
C LEU A 66 -3.44 -4.40 1.07
N PHE A 67 -2.49 -4.28 0.14
CA PHE A 67 -1.06 -4.38 0.43
C PHE A 67 -0.57 -3.21 1.31
N SER A 68 -1.09 -1.98 1.10
CA SER A 68 -0.70 -0.83 1.91
C SER A 68 -1.11 -0.96 3.38
N LEU A 69 -2.14 -1.78 3.69
CA LEU A 69 -2.64 -1.96 5.05
C LEU A 69 -1.60 -2.61 5.97
N TYR A 70 -0.74 -3.48 5.44
CA TYR A 70 0.35 -4.10 6.20
C TYR A 70 1.35 -3.06 6.74
N PHE A 71 1.47 -1.91 6.06
CA PHE A 71 2.40 -0.85 6.41
C PHE A 71 1.77 0.25 7.27
N VAL A 72 0.47 0.17 7.58
CA VAL A 72 -0.24 1.14 8.43
C VAL A 72 0.46 1.38 9.78
N PRO A 73 0.93 0.35 10.53
CA PRO A 73 1.61 0.58 11.81
C PRO A 73 2.90 1.42 11.67
N ILE A 74 3.60 1.25 10.54
CA ILE A 74 4.81 2.03 10.23
C ILE A 74 4.43 3.46 9.85
N ASN A 75 3.43 3.62 8.99
CA ASN A 75 2.91 4.91 8.57
C ASN A 75 2.37 5.72 9.75
N LEU A 76 1.75 5.07 10.74
CA LEU A 76 1.28 5.68 11.98
C LEU A 76 2.43 6.17 12.86
N LYS A 77 3.50 5.38 13.03
CA LYS A 77 4.69 5.84 13.77
C LYS A 77 5.40 6.98 13.05
N ALA A 78 5.51 6.92 11.72
CA ALA A 78 6.08 7.99 10.91
C ALA A 78 5.23 9.28 11.00
N ALA A 79 3.91 9.17 10.90
CA ALA A 79 2.97 10.28 11.04
C ALA A 79 3.06 10.91 12.43
N LYS A 80 3.13 10.12 13.50
CA LYS A 80 3.31 10.61 14.87
C LYS A 80 4.61 11.39 15.05
N ASN A 81 5.70 10.89 14.47
CA ASN A 81 6.98 11.59 14.52
C ASN A 81 6.95 12.91 13.74
N MET A 82 6.27 12.96 12.59
CA MET A 82 6.09 14.19 11.82
C MET A 82 5.17 15.19 12.53
N ALA A 83 4.04 14.74 13.08
CA ALA A 83 3.11 15.57 13.86
C ALA A 83 3.83 16.24 15.05
N ASN A 84 4.64 15.49 15.79
CA ASN A 84 5.41 16.02 16.91
C ASN A 84 6.53 16.99 16.49
N THR A 85 7.10 16.85 15.30
CA THR A 85 8.24 17.67 14.84
C THR A 85 7.77 18.94 14.11
N LEU A 86 6.64 18.87 13.41
CA LEU A 86 6.13 19.92 12.52
C LEU A 86 4.84 20.58 13.04
N GLY A 87 4.26 20.11 14.16
CA GLY A 87 3.04 20.66 14.75
C GLY A 87 1.76 20.37 13.96
N TYR A 88 1.79 19.42 13.02
CA TYR A 88 0.63 19.04 12.22
C TYR A 88 -0.29 18.05 12.93
N ASP A 89 -1.57 18.03 12.52
CA ASP A 89 -2.51 16.99 12.93
C ASP A 89 -2.02 15.59 12.53
N LEU A 90 -2.02 14.66 13.49
CA LEU A 90 -1.66 13.26 13.30
C LEU A 90 -2.47 12.61 12.16
N VAL A 91 -3.78 12.84 12.15
CA VAL A 91 -4.71 12.22 11.20
C VAL A 91 -4.45 12.70 9.78
N LYS A 92 -4.25 14.01 9.57
CA LYS A 92 -3.92 14.57 8.26
C LYS A 92 -2.59 14.02 7.74
N SER A 93 -1.59 13.95 8.61
CA SER A 93 -0.27 13.40 8.28
C SER A 93 -0.36 11.90 7.92
N LEU A 94 -1.15 11.13 8.66
CA LEU A 94 -1.38 9.71 8.38
C LEU A 94 -2.06 9.49 7.03
N ILE A 95 -3.14 10.22 6.75
CA ILE A 95 -3.87 10.11 5.48
C ILE A 95 -2.94 10.45 4.32
N CYS A 96 -2.15 11.52 4.42
CA CYS A 96 -1.21 11.91 3.36
C CYS A 96 -0.18 10.81 3.08
N ILE A 97 0.47 10.27 4.11
CA ILE A 97 1.46 9.20 3.96
C ILE A 97 0.81 7.92 3.42
N GLN A 98 -0.37 7.55 3.94
CA GLN A 98 -1.07 6.34 3.53
C GLN A 98 -1.53 6.42 2.07
N THR A 99 -2.06 7.55 1.63
CA THR A 99 -2.50 7.75 0.23
C THR A 99 -1.32 7.61 -0.74
N ILE A 100 -0.18 8.21 -0.42
CA ILE A 100 1.04 8.04 -1.23
C ILE A 100 1.45 6.57 -1.27
N PHE A 101 1.38 5.87 -0.14
CA PHE A 101 1.69 4.44 -0.06
C PHE A 101 0.74 3.59 -0.91
N ILE A 102 -0.57 3.85 -0.86
CA ILE A 102 -1.56 3.13 -1.69
C ILE A 102 -1.22 3.28 -3.17
N ILE A 103 -0.92 4.50 -3.63
CA ILE A 103 -0.59 4.77 -5.03
C ILE A 103 0.68 3.99 -5.43
N VAL A 104 1.74 4.07 -4.63
CA VAL A 104 3.00 3.36 -4.89
C VAL A 104 2.79 1.85 -4.91
N CYS A 105 2.08 1.30 -3.92
CA CYS A 105 1.77 -0.12 -3.86
C CYS A 105 0.90 -0.57 -5.04
N SER A 106 -0.06 0.25 -5.49
CA SER A 106 -0.89 -0.05 -6.66
C SER A 106 -0.04 -0.13 -7.92
N VAL A 107 0.86 0.83 -8.15
CA VAL A 107 1.77 0.80 -9.31
C VAL A 107 2.65 -0.45 -9.29
N ILE A 108 3.26 -0.76 -8.14
CA ILE A 108 4.08 -1.97 -7.98
C ILE A 108 3.25 -3.24 -8.25
N PHE A 109 2.07 -3.33 -7.68
CA PHE A 109 1.16 -4.46 -7.86
C PHE A 109 0.77 -4.64 -9.32
N GLY A 110 0.44 -3.54 -10.02
CA GLY A 110 0.14 -3.55 -11.45
C GLY A 110 1.32 -4.03 -12.29
N ILE A 111 2.53 -3.53 -12.04
CA ILE A 111 3.75 -3.96 -12.75
C ILE A 111 3.98 -5.47 -12.56
N ILE A 112 3.92 -5.94 -11.31
CA ILE A 112 4.10 -7.38 -11.00
C ILE A 112 3.04 -8.22 -11.70
N SER A 113 1.78 -7.78 -11.65
CA SER A 113 0.65 -8.45 -12.31
C SER A 113 0.86 -8.55 -13.82
N ASN A 114 1.33 -7.48 -14.46
CA ASN A 114 1.58 -7.46 -15.90
C ASN A 114 2.72 -8.40 -16.29
N ILE A 115 3.77 -8.48 -15.46
CA ILE A 115 4.86 -9.43 -15.66
C ILE A 115 4.34 -10.87 -15.56
N ILE A 116 3.54 -11.20 -14.54
CA ILE A 116 3.01 -12.55 -14.34
C ILE A 116 2.07 -12.96 -15.49
N ILE A 117 1.19 -12.06 -15.96
CA ILE A 117 0.24 -12.35 -17.04
C ILE A 117 0.97 -12.58 -18.39
N ARG A 118 2.12 -11.95 -18.59
CA ARG A 118 2.92 -12.09 -19.81
C ARG A 118 3.91 -13.26 -19.78
N LEU A 119 4.13 -13.87 -18.62
CA LEU A 119 5.00 -15.03 -18.42
C LEU A 119 4.26 -16.33 -18.77
#